data_AF-A0A077ND39-F1
#
_entry.id   AF-A0A077ND39-F1
#
_cell.length_a   1.000
_cell.length_b   1.000
_cell.length_c   1.000
_cell.angle_alpha   90.00
_cell.angle_beta   90.00
_cell.angle_gamma   90.00
#
_symmetry.space_group_name_H-M   'P 1'
#
loop_
_entity.id
_entity.type
_entity.pdbx_description
1 polymer ?
#
loop_
_entity_poly.entity_id
_entity_poly.type
_entity_poly.pdbx_seq_one_letter_code
_entity_poly.pdbx_strand_id
1 'polypeptide(L)'
;MKAIPHISAPKTLDTQFEFWFSESRISNINEIEAKADFLGIAKFWIKGQLKADTPYWFYVRSINEFGKSHFVEAEGKPNDNAKDILEVVGEQFLSNKAGQRLQSQMDFNSEAIMEIAAVEGAIVQRQLKVNGDLKSEILHVQTTQVTDREAFAEDMKKVQAEVGENAAAVQTKATAVFDIKGDGHALYDVGVGLKYKDQFHKAGMVMGSEVKNGQVTTSIGFNANNFGWFNPASGEMEPFMMVKNGQLFVREGFFDKSTIQKLLIGAEIKSVNYIPGKSGFYWNMQTGQMENIGSDSQGKMKQTNTTISIADEKGRLRGQFGKITGVF
;
A
#
# COMPACT_ATOMS: atom_id res chain seq x y z
N MET A 1 3.85 9.30 13.78
CA MET A 1 2.98 9.72 14.91
C MET A 1 2.58 11.18 14.72
N LYS A 2 1.33 11.55 14.98
CA LYS A 2 0.80 12.92 14.84
C LYS A 2 0.25 13.41 16.18
N ALA A 3 0.67 14.60 16.61
CA ALA A 3 0.17 15.25 17.83
C ALA A 3 -0.70 16.47 17.46
N ILE A 4 -1.93 16.52 17.99
CA ILE A 4 -2.90 17.61 17.75
C ILE A 4 -3.40 18.12 19.11
N PRO A 5 -3.12 19.38 19.47
CA PRO A 5 -3.61 19.96 20.72
C PRO A 5 -5.10 20.32 20.60
N HIS A 6 -5.88 19.98 21.63
CA HIS A 6 -7.29 20.37 21.74
C HIS A 6 -7.47 21.28 22.96
N ILE A 7 -8.11 22.44 22.77
CA ILE A 7 -8.38 23.42 23.85
C ILE A 7 -9.88 23.52 24.12
N SER A 8 -10.26 23.64 25.39
CA SER A 8 -11.66 23.71 25.84
C SER A 8 -12.23 25.14 25.90
N ALA A 9 -11.39 26.17 25.80
CA ALA A 9 -11.77 27.59 25.91
C ALA A 9 -11.96 28.26 24.52
N PRO A 10 -12.72 29.38 24.41
CA PRO A 10 -12.84 30.11 23.15
C PRO A 10 -11.45 30.51 22.66
N LYS A 11 -11.13 30.16 21.41
CA LYS A 11 -9.88 30.53 20.74
C LYS A 11 -9.69 32.04 20.85
N THR A 12 -8.80 32.51 21.72
CA THR A 12 -8.17 33.81 21.51
C THR A 12 -7.42 33.71 20.18
N LEU A 13 -7.53 34.73 19.32
CA LEU A 13 -7.05 34.67 17.92
C LEU A 13 -5.56 34.29 17.78
N ASP A 14 -4.77 34.37 18.86
CA ASP A 14 -3.32 34.24 18.83
C ASP A 14 -2.73 33.06 19.63
N THR A 15 -3.55 32.09 20.08
CA THR A 15 -2.98 30.90 20.76
C THR A 15 -2.25 29.99 19.78
N GLN A 16 -0.94 29.85 19.97
CA GLN A 16 -0.08 28.90 19.25
C GLN A 16 0.37 27.78 20.21
N PHE A 17 1.01 26.72 19.69
CA PHE A 17 1.50 25.62 20.51
C PHE A 17 2.96 25.31 20.21
N GLU A 18 3.76 25.19 21.26
CA GLU A 18 5.09 24.62 21.18
C GLU A 18 5.03 23.10 21.27
N PHE A 19 5.79 22.43 20.40
CA PHE A 19 5.94 20.98 20.41
C PHE A 19 7.36 20.60 20.80
N TRP A 20 7.47 19.65 21.71
CA TRP A 20 8.71 19.06 22.18
C TRP A 20 8.58 17.54 22.10
N PHE A 21 9.68 16.84 21.81
CA PHE A 21 9.69 15.39 21.59
C PHE A 21 10.78 14.70 22.40
N SER A 22 10.50 13.50 22.92
CA SER A 22 11.52 12.67 23.55
C SER A 22 11.31 11.18 23.29
N GLU A 23 12.42 10.45 23.18
CA GLU A 23 12.46 8.98 23.14
C GLU A 23 12.35 8.33 24.51
N SER A 24 12.34 9.12 25.59
CA SER A 24 12.19 8.65 26.96
C SER A 24 11.26 9.56 27.74
N ARG A 25 10.47 8.98 28.65
CA ARG A 25 9.55 9.77 29.47
C ARG A 25 10.31 10.73 30.40
N ILE A 26 9.91 12.00 30.40
CA ILE A 26 10.40 13.04 31.29
C ILE A 26 9.31 13.35 32.32
N SER A 27 9.42 12.73 33.50
CA SER A 27 8.41 12.88 34.56
C SER A 27 8.38 14.28 35.20
N ASN A 28 9.51 15.00 35.21
CA ASN A 28 9.60 16.35 35.77
C ASN A 28 9.39 17.38 34.67
N ILE A 29 8.26 18.08 34.72
CA ILE A 29 7.85 19.06 33.72
C ILE A 29 8.86 20.20 33.53
N ASN A 30 9.62 20.54 34.58
CA ASN A 30 10.63 21.60 34.55
C ASN A 30 11.91 21.20 33.80
N GLU A 31 12.07 19.91 33.49
CA GLU A 31 13.24 19.39 32.77
C GLU A 31 12.97 19.19 31.27
N ILE A 32 11.72 19.39 30.81
CA ILE A 32 11.31 19.15 29.41
C ILE A 32 12.15 20.00 28.46
N GLU A 33 12.33 21.30 28.75
CA GLU A 33 13.09 22.19 27.87
C GLU A 33 14.59 21.82 27.78
N ALA A 34 15.11 21.08 28.77
CA ALA A 34 16.50 20.65 28.81
C ALA A 34 16.72 19.23 28.23
N LYS A 35 15.69 18.38 28.24
CA LYS A 35 15.80 16.95 27.91
C LYS A 35 14.99 16.50 26.68
N ALA A 36 14.04 17.30 26.23
CA ALA A 36 13.28 17.04 25.02
C ALA A 36 13.81 17.88 23.86
N ASP A 37 13.67 17.35 22.65
CA ASP A 37 13.98 18.08 21.43
C ASP A 37 12.87 19.07 21.12
N PHE A 38 13.20 20.36 21.03
CA PHE A 38 12.27 21.35 20.54
C PHE A 38 12.00 21.12 19.05
N LEU A 39 10.74 20.94 18.70
CA LEU A 39 10.32 20.69 17.33
C LEU A 39 9.95 21.98 16.61
N GLY A 40 9.21 22.86 17.29
CA GLY A 40 8.77 24.13 16.74
C GLY A 40 7.40 24.57 17.26
N ILE A 41 6.91 25.67 16.69
CA ILE A 41 5.58 26.23 16.99
C ILE A 41 4.65 25.96 15.82
N ALA A 42 3.54 25.29 16.07
CA ALA A 42 2.59 24.90 15.03
C ALA A 42 1.18 24.68 15.59
N LYS A 43 0.23 24.29 14.72
CA LYS A 43 -1.09 23.79 15.14
C LYS A 43 -1.11 22.28 15.36
N PHE A 44 -0.13 21.56 14.82
CA PHE A 44 0.07 20.12 14.99
C PHE A 44 1.53 19.80 14.66
N TRP A 45 2.00 18.63 15.07
CA TRP A 45 3.30 18.12 14.65
C TRP A 45 3.22 16.67 14.17
N ILE A 46 4.09 16.29 13.23
CA ILE A 46 4.24 14.91 12.76
C ILE A 46 5.69 14.49 12.95
N LYS A 47 5.90 13.36 13.63
CA LYS A 47 7.21 12.72 13.79
C LYS A 47 7.23 11.39 13.05
N GLY A 48 8.17 11.25 12.12
CA GLY A 48 8.47 10.02 11.38
C GLY A 48 9.75 9.33 11.91
N GLN A 49 10.18 8.27 11.22
CA GLN A 49 11.38 7.49 11.56
C GLN A 49 11.38 6.95 12.98
N LEU A 50 10.22 6.45 13.43
CA LEU A 50 10.05 5.87 14.76
C LEU A 50 10.16 4.35 14.67
N LYS A 51 10.76 3.74 15.69
CA LYS A 51 10.77 2.28 15.80
C LYS A 51 9.38 1.80 16.17
N ALA A 52 8.96 0.71 15.54
CA ALA A 52 7.75 0.01 15.95
C ALA A 52 7.90 -0.50 17.39
N ASP A 53 6.75 -0.59 18.06
CA ASP A 53 6.59 -1.00 19.44
C ASP A 53 7.43 -0.25 20.48
N THR A 54 7.90 0.95 20.14
CA THR A 54 8.66 1.81 21.05
C THR A 54 7.79 2.99 21.47
N PRO A 55 7.55 3.24 22.78
CA PRO A 55 6.83 4.42 23.22
C PRO A 55 7.68 5.68 23.02
N TYR A 56 7.03 6.77 22.63
CA TYR A 56 7.62 8.10 22.47
C TYR A 56 6.68 9.14 23.08
N TRP A 57 7.25 10.27 23.51
CA TRP A 57 6.50 11.30 24.22
C TRP A 57 6.55 12.63 23.46
N PHE A 58 5.38 13.24 23.30
CA PHE A 58 5.22 14.65 22.97
C PHE A 58 4.92 15.44 24.24
N TYR A 59 5.58 16.58 24.38
CA TYR A 59 5.25 17.58 25.39
C TYR A 59 4.79 18.84 24.67
N VAL A 60 3.58 19.30 24.98
CA VAL A 60 2.94 20.42 24.30
C VAL A 60 2.51 21.46 25.31
N ARG A 61 2.75 22.74 25.02
CA ARG A 61 2.18 23.85 25.80
C ARG A 61 1.65 24.93 24.86
N SER A 62 0.62 25.64 25.30
CA SER A 62 0.14 26.81 24.57
C SER A 62 1.00 28.03 24.86
N ILE A 63 1.07 28.92 23.87
CA ILE A 63 1.73 30.22 23.98
C ILE A 63 0.78 31.32 23.45
N ASN A 64 0.77 32.46 24.12
CA ASN A 64 0.10 33.68 23.69
C ASN A 64 0.92 34.91 24.12
N GLU A 65 0.42 36.11 23.86
CA GLU A 65 1.09 37.37 24.24
C GLU A 65 1.32 37.53 25.75
N PHE A 66 0.55 36.82 26.58
CA PHE A 66 0.61 36.89 28.04
C PHE A 66 1.53 35.85 28.68
N GLY A 67 1.96 34.83 27.94
CA GLY A 67 2.89 33.82 28.43
C GLY A 67 2.65 32.42 27.87
N LYS A 68 3.21 31.44 28.57
CA LYS A 68 3.17 30.01 28.20
C LYS A 68 2.42 29.21 29.26
N SER A 69 1.64 28.22 28.84
CA SER A 69 1.03 27.28 29.78
C SER A 69 2.06 26.29 30.35
N HIS A 70 1.63 25.50 31.34
CA HIS A 70 2.29 24.24 31.66
C HIS A 70 2.29 23.30 30.45
N PHE A 71 3.27 22.40 30.39
CA PHE A 71 3.27 21.29 29.44
C PHE A 71 2.19 20.26 29.76
N VAL A 72 1.66 19.68 28.69
CA VAL A 72 0.83 18.48 28.68
C VAL A 72 1.62 17.37 28.00
N GLU A 73 1.68 16.20 28.64
CA GLU A 73 2.32 15.00 28.10
C GLU A 73 1.32 14.23 27.23
N ALA A 74 1.80 13.74 26.09
CA ALA A 74 1.10 12.78 25.26
C ALA A 74 2.06 11.65 24.87
N GLU A 75 1.71 10.41 25.20
CA GLU A 75 2.43 9.22 24.76
C GLU A 75 1.85 8.71 23.44
N GLY A 76 2.72 8.24 22.55
CA GLY A 76 2.30 7.39 21.45
C GLY A 76 3.27 6.23 21.26
N LYS A 77 2.76 5.13 20.70
CA LYS A 77 3.54 3.94 20.40
C LYS A 77 3.21 3.49 18.97
N PRO A 78 4.12 3.65 17.99
CA PRO A 78 3.93 3.11 16.65
C PRO A 78 3.85 1.59 16.71
N ASN A 79 3.04 0.95 15.86
CA ASN A 79 3.04 -0.50 15.69
C ASN A 79 3.57 -0.85 14.29
N ASP A 80 3.99 -2.10 14.10
CA ASP A 80 4.36 -2.67 12.80
C ASP A 80 3.29 -3.64 12.28
N ASN A 81 2.08 -3.62 12.83
CA ASN A 81 1.05 -4.58 12.47
C ASN A 81 0.69 -4.43 10.98
N ALA A 82 0.92 -5.48 10.19
CA ALA A 82 0.76 -5.41 8.74
C ALA A 82 -0.68 -5.08 8.33
N LYS A 83 -1.68 -5.53 9.11
CA LYS A 83 -3.10 -5.25 8.82
C LYS A 83 -3.40 -3.76 8.98
N ASP A 84 -3.02 -3.18 10.11
CA ASP A 84 -3.27 -1.76 10.42
C ASP A 84 -2.56 -0.86 9.41
N ILE A 85 -1.33 -1.20 9.04
CA ILE A 85 -0.57 -0.47 8.02
C ILE A 85 -1.27 -0.56 6.65
N LEU A 86 -1.71 -1.75 6.24
CA LEU A 86 -2.39 -1.94 4.96
C LEU A 86 -3.70 -1.15 4.88
N GLU A 87 -4.46 -1.10 5.98
CA GLU A 87 -5.68 -0.31 6.09
C GLU A 87 -5.40 1.18 5.90
N VAL A 88 -4.45 1.74 6.66
CA VAL A 88 -4.09 3.18 6.56
C VAL A 88 -3.54 3.53 5.18
N VAL A 89 -2.66 2.72 4.60
CA VAL A 89 -2.10 2.97 3.26
C VAL A 89 -3.18 2.85 2.19
N GLY A 90 -4.09 1.88 2.33
CA GLY A 90 -5.24 1.71 1.46
C GLY A 90 -6.17 2.92 1.51
N GLU A 91 -6.55 3.38 2.70
CA GLU A 91 -7.35 4.60 2.89
C GLU A 91 -6.68 5.84 2.31
N GLN A 92 -5.37 6.00 2.53
CA GLN A 92 -4.61 7.10 1.97
C GLN A 92 -4.67 7.11 0.43
N PHE A 93 -4.48 5.95 -0.20
CA PHE A 93 -4.63 5.80 -1.65
C PHE A 93 -6.05 6.15 -2.09
N LEU A 94 -7.08 5.56 -1.46
CA LEU A 94 -8.49 5.77 -1.83
C LEU A 94 -8.95 7.23 -1.64
N SER A 95 -8.29 7.99 -0.75
CA SER A 95 -8.58 9.40 -0.51
C SER A 95 -8.05 10.35 -1.60
N ASN A 96 -7.03 9.95 -2.36
CA ASN A 96 -6.42 10.79 -3.39
C ASN A 96 -7.20 10.74 -4.72
N LYS A 97 -6.85 11.61 -5.68
CA LYS A 97 -7.57 11.69 -6.96
C LYS A 97 -7.59 10.38 -7.76
N ALA A 98 -6.50 9.62 -7.74
CA ALA A 98 -6.43 8.33 -8.42
C ALA A 98 -7.32 7.29 -7.75
N GLY A 99 -7.27 7.16 -6.41
CA GLY A 99 -8.12 6.24 -5.66
C GLY A 99 -9.61 6.57 -5.75
N GLN A 100 -9.97 7.86 -5.77
CA GLN A 100 -11.35 8.29 -6.04
C GLN A 100 -11.81 7.84 -7.44
N ARG A 101 -10.96 8.00 -8.46
CA ARG A 101 -11.26 7.56 -9.84
C ARG A 101 -11.36 6.03 -9.96
N LEU A 102 -10.53 5.28 -9.23
CA LEU A 102 -10.61 3.82 -9.21
C LEU A 102 -11.97 3.31 -8.71
N GLN A 103 -12.50 3.97 -7.66
CA GLN A 103 -13.79 3.67 -7.03
C GLN A 103 -14.99 4.07 -7.88
N SER A 104 -14.85 5.05 -8.79
CA SER A 104 -15.95 5.49 -9.64
C SER A 104 -16.50 4.34 -10.49
N GLN A 105 -17.83 4.23 -10.60
CA GLN A 105 -18.46 3.27 -11.50
C GLN A 105 -18.36 3.75 -12.95
N MET A 106 -18.46 2.81 -13.89
CA MET A 106 -18.56 3.15 -15.31
C MET A 106 -20.00 3.58 -15.61
N ASP A 107 -20.16 4.70 -16.30
CA ASP A 107 -21.48 5.19 -16.71
C ASP A 107 -21.88 4.58 -18.06
N PHE A 108 -22.95 3.78 -18.09
CA PHE A 108 -23.48 3.20 -19.33
C PHE A 108 -24.45 4.14 -20.05
N ASN A 109 -24.90 5.23 -19.41
CA ASN A 109 -25.81 6.19 -19.99
C ASN A 109 -25.04 7.25 -20.80
N SER A 110 -24.77 6.92 -22.07
CA SER A 110 -24.10 7.84 -22.98
C SER A 110 -24.87 9.14 -23.25
N GLU A 111 -26.19 9.16 -23.06
CA GLU A 111 -26.98 10.40 -23.22
C GLU A 111 -26.67 11.40 -22.09
N ALA A 112 -26.54 10.92 -20.84
CA ALA A 112 -26.12 11.77 -19.72
C ALA A 112 -24.71 12.33 -19.91
N ILE A 113 -23.79 11.53 -20.46
CA ILE A 113 -22.43 11.98 -20.81
C ILE A 113 -22.49 13.10 -21.87
N MET A 114 -23.30 12.92 -22.91
CA MET A 114 -23.44 13.92 -23.97
C MET A 114 -24.12 15.21 -23.50
N GLU A 115 -25.09 15.11 -22.60
CA GLU A 115 -25.74 16.29 -21.99
C GLU A 115 -24.71 17.14 -21.24
N ILE A 116 -23.85 16.53 -20.43
CA ILE A 116 -22.74 17.20 -19.75
C ILE A 116 -21.76 17.80 -20.78
N ALA A 117 -21.37 17.01 -21.78
CA ALA A 117 -20.46 17.46 -22.83
C ALA A 117 -20.98 18.68 -23.59
N ALA A 118 -22.30 18.74 -23.85
CA ALA A 118 -22.93 19.88 -24.51
C ALA A 118 -22.89 21.15 -23.64
N VAL A 119 -23.10 21.01 -22.32
CA VAL A 119 -22.99 22.13 -21.37
C VAL A 119 -21.55 22.65 -21.27
N GLU A 120 -20.56 21.77 -21.34
CA GLU A 120 -19.14 22.13 -21.29
C GLU A 120 -18.58 22.67 -22.61
N GLY A 121 -19.36 22.67 -23.70
CA GLY A 121 -18.88 23.05 -25.02
C GLY A 121 -17.85 22.07 -25.59
N ALA A 122 -17.92 20.80 -25.17
CA ALA A 122 -16.99 19.76 -25.59
C ALA A 122 -17.21 19.34 -27.05
N ILE A 123 -16.16 18.84 -27.68
CA ILE A 123 -16.25 18.17 -28.99
C ILE A 123 -16.71 16.74 -28.74
N VAL A 124 -17.85 16.38 -29.36
CA VAL A 124 -18.44 15.05 -29.27
C VAL A 124 -18.43 14.38 -30.63
N GLN A 125 -17.80 13.21 -30.72
CA GLN A 125 -17.91 12.31 -31.87
C GLN A 125 -18.63 11.05 -31.43
N ARG A 126 -19.71 10.72 -32.13
CA ARG A 126 -20.53 9.55 -31.81
C ARG A 126 -20.80 8.72 -33.06
N GLN A 127 -20.59 7.42 -32.95
CA GLN A 127 -21.07 6.44 -33.91
C GLN A 127 -22.04 5.51 -33.19
N LEU A 128 -23.31 5.52 -33.60
CA LEU A 128 -24.36 4.69 -33.02
C LEU A 128 -25.01 3.84 -34.10
N LYS A 129 -25.22 2.56 -33.81
CA LYS A 129 -26.14 1.69 -34.57
C LYS A 129 -27.12 1.03 -33.62
N VAL A 130 -28.38 1.01 -34.03
CA VAL A 130 -29.49 0.40 -33.27
C VAL A 130 -30.27 -0.52 -34.19
N ASN A 131 -30.63 -1.70 -33.70
CA ASN A 131 -31.51 -2.65 -34.39
C ASN A 131 -32.39 -3.37 -33.36
N GLY A 132 -33.62 -2.92 -33.18
CA GLY A 132 -34.48 -3.36 -32.07
C GLY A 132 -33.80 -3.08 -30.73
N ASP A 133 -33.65 -4.12 -29.90
CA ASP A 133 -33.02 -4.03 -28.58
C ASP A 133 -31.49 -4.10 -28.62
N LEU A 134 -30.89 -4.24 -29.80
CA LEU A 134 -29.43 -4.23 -29.96
C LEU A 134 -28.93 -2.81 -30.20
N LYS A 135 -27.91 -2.41 -29.45
CA LYS A 135 -27.21 -1.14 -29.63
C LYS A 135 -25.70 -1.35 -29.62
N SER A 136 -25.00 -0.69 -30.53
CA SER A 136 -23.54 -0.56 -30.47
C SER A 136 -23.14 0.89 -30.67
N GLU A 137 -22.16 1.32 -29.88
CA GLU A 137 -21.80 2.72 -29.76
C GLU A 137 -20.29 2.90 -29.58
N ILE A 138 -19.75 3.89 -30.28
CA ILE A 138 -18.45 4.49 -29.99
C ILE A 138 -18.70 5.96 -29.71
N LEU A 139 -18.24 6.44 -28.57
CA LEU A 139 -18.37 7.82 -28.12
C LEU A 139 -16.98 8.36 -27.76
N HIS A 140 -16.63 9.52 -28.29
CA HIS A 140 -15.40 10.25 -27.99
C HIS A 140 -15.77 11.69 -27.62
N VAL A 141 -15.39 12.09 -26.40
CA VAL A 141 -15.64 13.42 -25.85
C VAL A 141 -14.30 14.06 -25.54
N GLN A 142 -14.09 15.27 -26.05
CA GLN A 142 -12.88 16.05 -25.82
C GLN A 142 -13.27 17.43 -25.32
N THR A 143 -12.71 17.84 -24.19
CA THR A 143 -13.03 19.12 -23.58
C THR A 143 -11.75 19.82 -23.14
N THR A 144 -11.73 21.13 -23.30
CA THR A 144 -10.65 22.00 -22.82
C THR A 144 -11.29 23.26 -22.29
N GLN A 145 -10.91 23.64 -21.08
CA GLN A 145 -11.44 24.83 -20.43
C GLN A 145 -10.30 25.60 -19.77
N VAL A 146 -10.33 26.92 -19.91
CA VAL A 146 -9.45 27.82 -19.17
C VAL A 146 -10.35 28.86 -18.51
N THR A 147 -10.22 28.99 -17.20
CA THR A 147 -10.88 30.02 -16.39
C THR A 147 -9.84 30.99 -15.83
N ASP A 148 -10.26 31.95 -15.03
CA ASP A 148 -9.36 32.84 -14.28
C ASP A 148 -8.59 32.10 -13.16
N ARG A 149 -8.99 30.88 -12.83
CA ARG A 149 -8.42 30.11 -11.71
C ARG A 149 -7.83 28.75 -12.09
N GLU A 150 -8.20 28.18 -13.24
CA GLU A 150 -7.90 26.79 -13.58
C GLU A 150 -7.71 26.59 -15.08
N ALA A 151 -6.73 25.76 -15.45
CA ALA A 151 -6.57 25.16 -16.77
C ALA A 151 -6.93 23.68 -16.70
N PHE A 152 -7.83 23.26 -17.61
CA PHE A 152 -8.42 21.94 -17.62
C PHE A 152 -8.41 21.35 -19.04
N ALA A 153 -8.07 20.07 -19.15
CA ALA A 153 -8.18 19.29 -20.37
C ALA A 153 -8.61 17.86 -20.06
N GLU A 154 -9.52 17.32 -20.87
CA GLU A 154 -9.97 15.93 -20.76
C GLU A 154 -10.25 15.30 -22.13
N ASP A 155 -9.88 14.02 -22.25
CA ASP A 155 -10.15 13.15 -23.39
C ASP A 155 -10.78 11.84 -22.86
N MET A 156 -12.02 11.58 -23.25
CA MET A 156 -12.76 10.38 -22.87
C MET A 156 -13.21 9.61 -24.11
N LYS A 157 -12.86 8.32 -24.18
CA LYS A 157 -13.32 7.39 -25.21
C LYS A 157 -14.11 6.26 -24.57
N LYS A 158 -15.20 5.87 -25.21
CA LYS A 158 -16.10 4.82 -24.75
C LYS A 158 -16.52 3.96 -25.92
N VAL A 159 -16.44 2.64 -25.75
CA VAL A 159 -16.92 1.63 -26.70
C VAL A 159 -17.92 0.78 -25.94
N GLN A 160 -19.15 0.66 -26.45
CA GLN A 160 -20.25 0.01 -25.77
C GLN A 160 -21.07 -0.86 -26.72
N ALA A 161 -21.54 -2.00 -26.21
CA ALA A 161 -22.50 -2.87 -26.87
C ALA A 161 -23.59 -3.26 -25.86
N GLU A 162 -24.85 -3.25 -26.29
CA GLU A 162 -26.02 -3.52 -25.46
C GLU A 162 -26.99 -4.47 -26.16
N VAL A 163 -27.64 -5.33 -25.37
CA VAL A 163 -28.76 -6.17 -25.80
C VAL A 163 -29.78 -6.21 -24.67
N GLY A 164 -30.92 -5.54 -24.87
CA GLY A 164 -31.91 -5.34 -23.81
C GLY A 164 -31.29 -4.63 -22.60
N GLU A 165 -31.32 -5.26 -21.43
CA GLU A 165 -30.78 -4.70 -20.18
C GLU A 165 -29.28 -4.96 -19.97
N ASN A 166 -28.68 -5.85 -20.77
CA ASN A 166 -27.28 -6.21 -20.64
C ASN A 166 -26.40 -5.29 -21.46
N ALA A 167 -25.25 -4.90 -20.90
CA ALA A 167 -24.29 -4.05 -21.58
C ALA A 167 -22.86 -4.47 -21.29
N ALA A 168 -21.99 -4.28 -22.27
CA ALA A 168 -20.54 -4.38 -22.13
C ALA A 168 -19.94 -3.06 -22.59
N ALA A 169 -18.99 -2.52 -21.81
CA ALA A 169 -18.34 -1.27 -22.17
C ALA A 169 -16.86 -1.25 -21.78
N VAL A 170 -16.09 -0.55 -22.59
CA VAL A 170 -14.71 -0.16 -22.32
C VAL A 170 -14.66 1.35 -22.33
N GLN A 171 -14.05 1.94 -21.32
CA GLN A 171 -13.87 3.38 -21.20
C GLN A 171 -12.42 3.69 -20.89
N THR A 172 -11.86 4.66 -21.59
CA THR A 172 -10.57 5.26 -21.26
C THR A 172 -10.75 6.76 -21.08
N LYS A 173 -10.21 7.32 -20.01
CA LYS A 173 -10.32 8.74 -19.74
C LYS A 173 -9.00 9.30 -19.24
N ALA A 174 -8.56 10.38 -19.86
CA ALA A 174 -7.38 11.15 -19.47
C ALA A 174 -7.86 12.53 -19.01
N THR A 175 -7.39 12.99 -17.86
CA THR A 175 -7.74 14.31 -17.31
C THR A 175 -6.45 14.99 -16.85
N ALA A 176 -6.27 16.27 -17.18
CA ALA A 176 -5.18 17.11 -16.70
C ALA A 176 -5.75 18.44 -16.19
N VAL A 177 -5.40 18.81 -14.96
CA VAL A 177 -5.90 20.01 -14.29
C VAL A 177 -4.77 20.69 -13.55
N PHE A 178 -4.69 22.01 -13.65
CA PHE A 178 -3.84 22.86 -12.82
C PHE A 178 -4.54 24.15 -12.45
N ASP A 179 -4.45 24.54 -11.19
CA ASP A 179 -5.02 25.79 -10.68
C ASP A 179 -3.95 26.87 -10.45
N ILE A 180 -4.40 28.11 -10.24
CA ILE A 180 -3.53 29.26 -9.98
C ILE A 180 -2.80 29.20 -8.63
N LYS A 181 -3.15 28.28 -7.74
CA LYS A 181 -2.44 28.04 -6.47
C LYS A 181 -1.26 27.08 -6.65
N GLY A 182 -1.13 26.48 -7.84
CA GLY A 182 -0.13 25.45 -8.13
C GLY A 182 -0.55 24.06 -7.69
N ASP A 183 -1.82 23.86 -7.31
CA ASP A 183 -2.39 22.54 -7.10
C ASP A 183 -2.87 21.98 -8.45
N GLY A 184 -2.79 20.66 -8.63
CA GLY A 184 -3.08 20.06 -9.92
C GLY A 184 -3.01 18.55 -9.90
N HIS A 185 -3.53 17.92 -10.94
CA HIS A 185 -3.45 16.48 -11.12
C HIS A 185 -3.49 16.08 -12.59
N ALA A 186 -2.83 14.96 -12.89
CA ALA A 186 -2.98 14.25 -14.14
C ALA A 186 -3.47 12.84 -13.83
N LEU A 187 -4.51 12.39 -14.52
CA LEU A 187 -5.11 11.08 -14.34
C LEU A 187 -5.25 10.38 -15.69
N TYR A 188 -5.00 9.09 -15.69
CA TYR A 188 -5.34 8.19 -16.78
C TYR A 188 -6.04 6.97 -16.19
N ASP A 189 -7.27 6.72 -16.61
CA ASP A 189 -8.02 5.53 -16.22
C ASP A 189 -8.47 4.72 -17.43
N VAL A 190 -8.45 3.40 -17.23
CA VAL A 190 -9.00 2.41 -18.15
C VAL A 190 -9.93 1.53 -17.35
N GLY A 191 -11.21 1.52 -17.73
CA GLY A 191 -12.23 0.65 -17.17
C GLY A 191 -12.78 -0.30 -18.22
N VAL A 192 -13.06 -1.52 -17.80
CA VAL A 192 -13.88 -2.49 -18.53
C VAL A 192 -15.04 -2.91 -17.63
N GLY A 193 -16.23 -2.97 -18.19
CA GLY A 193 -17.45 -3.14 -17.42
C GLY A 193 -18.45 -4.05 -18.10
N LEU A 194 -19.12 -4.89 -17.32
CA LEU A 194 -20.30 -5.63 -17.72
C LEU A 194 -21.47 -5.25 -16.82
N LYS A 195 -22.61 -4.91 -17.43
CA LYS A 195 -23.92 -4.88 -16.77
C LYS A 195 -24.64 -6.16 -17.16
N TYR A 196 -24.92 -7.01 -16.18
CA TYR A 196 -25.62 -8.27 -16.38
C TYR A 196 -26.59 -8.52 -15.23
N LYS A 197 -27.87 -8.75 -15.52
CA LYS A 197 -28.92 -8.94 -14.50
C LYS A 197 -28.91 -7.84 -13.42
N ASP A 198 -28.85 -6.58 -13.85
CA ASP A 198 -28.75 -5.38 -13.00
C ASP A 198 -27.52 -5.32 -12.06
N GLN A 199 -26.57 -6.23 -12.20
CA GLN A 199 -25.30 -6.19 -11.49
C GLN A 199 -24.21 -5.64 -12.39
N PHE A 200 -23.42 -4.72 -11.82
CA PHE A 200 -22.28 -4.13 -12.49
C PHE A 200 -20.98 -4.81 -12.02
N HIS A 201 -20.22 -5.31 -12.98
CA HIS A 201 -18.90 -5.90 -12.75
C HIS A 201 -17.85 -5.07 -13.48
N LYS A 202 -16.94 -4.46 -12.71
CA LYS A 202 -15.84 -3.63 -13.23
C LYS A 202 -14.51 -4.32 -13.01
N ALA A 203 -13.64 -4.23 -14.00
CA ALA A 203 -12.20 -4.26 -13.79
C ALA A 203 -11.59 -2.96 -14.32
N GLY A 204 -10.49 -2.50 -13.74
CA GLY A 204 -9.86 -1.28 -14.21
C GLY A 204 -8.51 -0.98 -13.60
N MET A 205 -7.83 -0.05 -14.24
CA MET A 205 -6.55 0.52 -13.83
C MET A 205 -6.69 2.03 -13.79
N VAL A 206 -6.07 2.65 -12.79
CA VAL A 206 -5.87 4.09 -12.73
C VAL A 206 -4.39 4.38 -12.53
N MET A 207 -3.89 5.41 -13.21
CA MET A 207 -2.60 6.03 -12.96
C MET A 207 -2.84 7.51 -12.70
N GLY A 208 -2.12 8.08 -11.73
CA GLY A 208 -2.29 9.48 -11.39
C GLY A 208 -1.07 10.11 -10.75
N SER A 209 -0.93 11.40 -10.98
CA SER A 209 -0.10 12.29 -10.18
C SER A 209 -0.97 13.43 -9.66
N GLU A 210 -0.74 13.82 -8.41
CA GLU A 210 -1.43 14.93 -7.76
C GLU A 210 -0.38 15.78 -7.04
N VAL A 211 -0.45 17.09 -7.22
CA VAL A 211 0.26 18.06 -6.39
C VAL A 211 -0.78 18.82 -5.57
N LYS A 212 -0.59 18.80 -4.25
CA LYS A 212 -1.47 19.46 -3.29
C LYS A 212 -0.65 20.12 -2.19
N ASN A 213 -0.78 21.43 -2.04
CA ASN A 213 0.01 22.24 -1.11
C ASN A 213 1.54 22.00 -1.27
N GLY A 214 2.01 21.89 -2.52
CA GLY A 214 3.42 21.66 -2.84
C GLY A 214 3.92 20.23 -2.61
N GLN A 215 3.08 19.31 -2.12
CA GLN A 215 3.44 17.89 -1.99
C GLN A 215 2.96 17.12 -3.22
N VAL A 216 3.88 16.41 -3.88
CA VAL A 216 3.57 15.56 -5.03
C VAL A 216 3.37 14.12 -4.57
N THR A 217 2.27 13.51 -5.01
CA THR A 217 2.00 12.08 -4.85
C THR A 217 1.72 11.46 -6.21
N THR A 218 2.39 10.35 -6.52
CA THR A 218 2.09 9.52 -7.69
C THR A 218 1.46 8.22 -7.23
N SER A 219 0.59 7.65 -8.06
CA SER A 219 -0.24 6.51 -7.68
C SER A 219 -0.62 5.68 -8.90
N ILE A 220 -0.56 4.37 -8.75
CA ILE A 220 -1.14 3.41 -9.68
C ILE A 220 -2.01 2.45 -8.88
N GLY A 221 -3.20 2.15 -9.38
CA GLY A 221 -4.13 1.23 -8.72
C GLY A 221 -4.83 0.34 -9.72
N PHE A 222 -5.13 -0.88 -9.27
CA PHE A 222 -5.85 -1.88 -10.03
C PHE A 222 -7.04 -2.35 -9.21
N ASN A 223 -8.19 -2.55 -9.87
CA ASN A 223 -9.37 -3.14 -9.29
C ASN A 223 -9.84 -4.29 -10.19
N ALA A 224 -9.80 -5.52 -9.68
CA ALA A 224 -10.26 -6.72 -10.38
C ALA A 224 -10.43 -7.88 -9.39
N ASN A 225 -11.30 -8.84 -9.70
CA ASN A 225 -11.46 -10.06 -8.90
C ASN A 225 -10.24 -11.00 -9.01
N ASN A 226 -9.61 -11.02 -10.18
CA ASN A 226 -8.42 -11.82 -10.47
C ASN A 226 -7.41 -10.94 -11.20
N PHE A 227 -6.15 -11.00 -10.77
CA PHE A 227 -5.06 -10.26 -11.39
C PHE A 227 -3.87 -11.21 -11.60
N GLY A 228 -3.16 -11.12 -12.72
CA GLY A 228 -2.12 -12.08 -13.07
C GLY A 228 -1.03 -11.53 -13.96
N TRP A 229 0.20 -11.98 -13.70
CA TRP A 229 1.35 -11.77 -14.57
C TRP A 229 1.80 -13.09 -15.18
N PHE A 230 2.02 -13.08 -16.49
CA PHE A 230 2.34 -14.24 -17.30
C PHE A 230 3.68 -14.06 -18.01
N ASN A 231 4.40 -15.15 -18.23
CA ASN A 231 5.63 -15.19 -19.00
C ASN A 231 5.43 -16.07 -20.25
N PRO A 232 5.44 -15.50 -21.48
CA PRO A 232 5.29 -16.26 -22.71
C PRO A 232 6.60 -16.92 -23.20
N ALA A 233 7.71 -16.83 -22.46
CA ALA A 233 9.03 -17.26 -22.92
C ALA A 233 9.14 -18.75 -23.30
N SER A 234 8.30 -19.62 -22.75
CA SER A 234 8.24 -21.05 -23.10
C SER A 234 7.41 -21.33 -24.35
N GLY A 235 6.79 -20.31 -24.96
CA GLY A 235 5.77 -20.48 -26.01
C GLY A 235 4.36 -20.72 -25.46
N GLU A 236 4.24 -20.92 -24.14
CA GLU A 236 2.97 -21.02 -23.43
C GLU A 236 2.77 -19.82 -22.48
N MET A 237 1.52 -19.43 -22.25
CA MET A 237 1.18 -18.34 -21.32
C MET A 237 1.18 -18.87 -19.87
N GLU A 238 2.36 -18.95 -19.26
CA GLU A 238 2.49 -19.45 -17.89
C GLU A 238 2.41 -18.34 -16.83
N PRO A 239 1.55 -18.45 -15.80
CA PRO A 239 1.51 -17.47 -14.72
C PRO A 239 2.71 -17.63 -13.79
N PHE A 240 3.38 -16.53 -13.46
CA PHE A 240 4.42 -16.49 -12.42
C PHE A 240 3.96 -15.79 -11.13
N MET A 241 2.94 -14.93 -11.23
CA MET A 241 2.32 -14.25 -10.09
C MET A 241 0.82 -14.06 -10.34
N MET A 242 -0.01 -14.35 -9.33
CA MET A 242 -1.48 -14.21 -9.39
C MET A 242 -2.04 -13.69 -8.07
N VAL A 243 -3.08 -12.85 -8.12
CA VAL A 243 -3.90 -12.49 -6.97
C VAL A 243 -5.30 -13.05 -7.17
N LYS A 244 -5.80 -13.79 -6.17
CA LYS A 244 -7.15 -14.36 -6.17
C LYS A 244 -7.71 -14.34 -4.76
N ASN A 245 -8.93 -13.83 -4.58
CA ASN A 245 -9.60 -13.72 -3.28
C ASN A 245 -8.74 -13.05 -2.19
N GLY A 246 -7.96 -12.02 -2.56
CA GLY A 246 -7.05 -11.32 -1.64
C GLY A 246 -5.75 -12.06 -1.29
N GLN A 247 -5.52 -13.25 -1.85
CA GLN A 247 -4.28 -14.00 -1.65
C GLN A 247 -3.37 -13.87 -2.87
N LEU A 248 -2.09 -13.58 -2.60
CA LEU A 248 -1.02 -13.55 -3.59
C LEU A 248 -0.39 -14.94 -3.73
N PHE A 249 -0.31 -15.44 -4.96
CA PHE A 249 0.36 -16.67 -5.35
C PHE A 249 1.59 -16.31 -6.19
N VAL A 250 2.76 -16.82 -5.82
CA VAL A 250 4.03 -16.58 -6.52
C VAL A 250 4.72 -17.91 -6.71
N ARG A 251 5.20 -18.18 -7.94
CA ARG A 251 5.90 -19.44 -8.24
C ARG A 251 7.30 -19.47 -7.61
N GLU A 252 8.07 -18.42 -7.80
CA GLU A 252 9.42 -18.24 -7.26
C GLU A 252 9.71 -16.75 -7.10
N GLY A 253 10.50 -16.38 -6.09
CA GLY A 253 10.90 -14.99 -5.85
C GLY A 253 12.32 -14.91 -5.30
N PHE A 254 13.12 -14.01 -5.86
CA PHE A 254 14.46 -13.69 -5.38
C PHE A 254 14.41 -12.38 -4.60
N PHE A 255 14.71 -12.44 -3.30
CA PHE A 255 14.62 -11.30 -2.38
C PHE A 255 15.97 -11.10 -1.69
N ASP A 256 16.51 -9.89 -1.74
CA ASP A 256 17.71 -9.51 -0.97
C ASP A 256 17.41 -9.50 0.54
N LYS A 257 16.25 -8.95 0.92
CA LYS A 257 15.79 -8.88 2.30
C LYS A 257 14.27 -8.90 2.39
N SER A 258 13.76 -9.65 3.37
CA SER A 258 12.32 -9.73 3.68
C SER A 258 12.09 -9.66 5.19
N THR A 259 11.03 -8.96 5.60
CA THR A 259 10.52 -8.98 6.99
C THR A 259 9.18 -9.70 6.97
N ILE A 260 9.07 -10.79 7.72
CA ILE A 260 7.88 -11.65 7.74
C ILE A 260 7.43 -11.82 9.19
N GLN A 261 6.23 -11.33 9.54
CA GLN A 261 5.68 -11.44 10.90
C GLN A 261 5.23 -12.87 11.22
N LYS A 262 4.66 -13.57 10.24
CA LYS A 262 4.22 -14.97 10.35
C LYS A 262 4.54 -15.71 9.05
N LEU A 263 5.19 -16.86 9.17
CA LEU A 263 5.57 -17.70 8.03
C LEU A 263 5.07 -19.13 8.27
N LEU A 264 4.27 -19.66 7.34
CA LEU A 264 3.85 -21.06 7.29
C LEU A 264 4.60 -21.75 6.16
N ILE A 265 5.24 -22.88 6.46
CA ILE A 265 6.16 -23.55 5.53
C ILE A 265 5.71 -25.00 5.38
N GLY A 266 5.38 -25.39 4.15
CA GLY A 266 4.83 -26.72 3.87
C GLY A 266 5.88 -27.82 3.65
N ALA A 267 7.13 -27.45 3.33
CA ALA A 267 8.19 -28.38 2.97
C ALA A 267 9.48 -28.12 3.75
N GLU A 268 10.37 -27.27 3.26
CA GLU A 268 11.70 -27.08 3.83
C GLU A 268 12.18 -25.63 3.79
N ILE A 269 13.11 -25.29 4.69
CA ILE A 269 13.98 -24.10 4.59
C ILE A 269 15.42 -24.61 4.41
N LYS A 270 16.17 -24.00 3.49
CA LYS A 270 17.60 -24.29 3.34
C LYS A 270 18.41 -23.06 2.99
N SER A 271 19.68 -23.05 3.40
CA SER A 271 20.64 -22.08 2.89
C SER A 271 21.08 -22.43 1.46
N VAL A 272 21.53 -21.44 0.70
CA VAL A 272 21.99 -21.62 -0.69
C VAL A 272 23.16 -22.60 -0.78
N ASN A 273 24.05 -22.61 0.23
CA ASN A 273 25.21 -23.50 0.30
C ASN A 273 24.92 -24.86 0.98
N TYR A 274 23.65 -25.23 1.15
CA TYR A 274 23.31 -26.49 1.78
C TYR A 274 23.71 -27.69 0.92
N ILE A 275 24.52 -28.58 1.50
CA ILE A 275 24.90 -29.87 0.95
C ILE A 275 24.70 -30.91 2.06
N PRO A 276 23.84 -31.93 1.88
CA PRO A 276 23.50 -32.90 2.92
C PRO A 276 24.73 -33.50 3.62
N GLY A 277 24.75 -33.43 4.95
CA GLY A 277 25.85 -33.95 5.78
C GLY A 277 27.20 -33.23 5.65
N LYS A 278 27.31 -32.17 4.83
CA LYS A 278 28.57 -31.47 4.53
C LYS A 278 28.60 -30.01 4.94
N SER A 279 27.59 -29.20 4.60
CA SER A 279 27.60 -27.76 4.89
C SER A 279 26.21 -27.16 4.82
N GLY A 280 26.01 -26.02 5.47
CA GLY A 280 24.81 -25.19 5.38
C GLY A 280 23.72 -25.55 6.38
N PHE A 281 22.59 -24.89 6.21
CA PHE A 281 21.41 -25.04 7.05
C PHE A 281 20.29 -25.71 6.26
N TYR A 282 19.59 -26.64 6.91
CA TYR A 282 18.44 -27.34 6.37
C TYR A 282 17.44 -27.62 7.48
N TRP A 283 16.16 -27.42 7.20
CA TRP A 283 15.08 -27.83 8.08
C TRP A 283 13.89 -28.33 7.25
N ASN A 284 13.58 -29.61 7.40
CA ASN A 284 12.39 -30.23 6.85
C ASN A 284 11.22 -30.16 7.84
N MET A 285 10.15 -29.48 7.46
CA MET A 285 8.96 -29.28 8.30
C MET A 285 8.08 -30.53 8.39
N GLN A 286 8.17 -31.42 7.42
CA GLN A 286 7.35 -32.65 7.37
C GLN A 286 7.93 -33.76 8.24
N THR A 287 9.26 -33.90 8.26
CA THR A 287 9.95 -34.96 9.03
C THR A 287 10.51 -34.47 10.36
N GLY A 288 10.60 -33.16 10.56
CA GLY A 288 11.27 -32.55 11.72
C GLY A 288 12.79 -32.69 11.70
N GLN A 289 13.37 -33.17 10.59
CA GLN A 289 14.82 -33.23 10.43
C GLN A 289 15.42 -31.84 10.24
N MET A 290 16.51 -31.58 10.95
CA MET A 290 17.28 -30.34 10.80
C MET A 290 18.77 -30.67 10.72
N GLU A 291 19.49 -30.00 9.83
CA GLU A 291 20.94 -30.02 9.77
C GLU A 291 21.46 -28.58 9.84
N ASN A 292 22.48 -28.36 10.65
CA ASN A 292 23.22 -27.12 10.67
C ASN A 292 24.71 -27.46 10.74
N ILE A 293 25.40 -27.29 9.62
CA ILE A 293 26.79 -27.67 9.45
C ILE A 293 27.60 -26.46 9.02
N GLY A 294 28.66 -26.15 9.76
CA GLY A 294 29.56 -25.04 9.44
C GLY A 294 30.09 -25.16 8.02
N SER A 295 30.25 -24.03 7.33
CA SER A 295 30.80 -24.01 5.97
C SER A 295 32.25 -24.49 5.90
N ASP A 296 32.96 -24.37 7.01
CA ASP A 296 34.32 -24.91 7.24
C ASP A 296 34.32 -26.37 7.71
N SER A 297 33.13 -26.98 7.84
CA SER A 297 32.91 -28.33 8.38
C SER A 297 33.41 -28.56 9.81
N GLN A 298 33.76 -27.51 10.58
CA GLN A 298 34.35 -27.67 11.92
C GLN A 298 33.34 -28.11 12.98
N GLY A 299 32.07 -27.78 12.79
CA GLY A 299 30.98 -28.13 13.70
C GLY A 299 29.75 -28.61 12.94
N LYS A 300 29.10 -29.64 13.48
CA LYS A 300 27.90 -30.24 12.91
C LYS A 300 26.83 -30.42 13.97
N MET A 301 25.61 -29.99 13.66
CA MET A 301 24.41 -30.29 14.43
C MET A 301 23.40 -30.98 13.52
N LYS A 302 22.78 -32.04 14.03
CA LYS A 302 21.71 -32.77 13.35
C LYS A 302 20.58 -33.05 14.34
N GLN A 303 19.36 -32.83 13.92
CA GLN A 303 18.15 -33.19 14.64
C GLN A 303 17.32 -34.16 13.82
N THR A 304 16.75 -35.16 14.50
CA THR A 304 15.74 -36.06 13.98
C THR A 304 14.54 -36.05 14.92
N ASN A 305 13.53 -36.86 14.63
CA ASN A 305 12.41 -37.14 15.54
C ASN A 305 12.84 -37.85 16.85
N THR A 306 14.09 -38.31 16.96
CA THR A 306 14.56 -39.10 18.11
C THR A 306 15.77 -38.51 18.82
N THR A 307 16.60 -37.74 18.13
CA THR A 307 17.88 -37.25 18.65
C THR A 307 18.19 -35.84 18.21
N ILE A 308 18.85 -35.08 19.08
CA ILE A 308 19.67 -33.92 18.70
C ILE A 308 21.13 -34.32 18.93
N SER A 309 21.93 -34.32 17.88
CA SER A 309 23.34 -34.76 17.89
C SER A 309 24.25 -33.61 17.48
N ILE A 310 25.37 -33.44 18.19
CA ILE A 310 26.42 -32.46 17.90
C ILE A 310 27.74 -33.21 17.70
N ALA A 311 28.44 -32.94 16.61
CA ALA A 311 29.74 -33.55 16.29
C ALA A 311 30.81 -32.51 15.93
N ASP A 312 32.07 -32.89 16.15
CA ASP A 312 33.23 -32.11 15.71
C ASP A 312 33.58 -32.33 14.23
N GLU A 313 34.64 -31.66 13.76
CA GLU A 313 35.14 -31.72 12.39
C GLU A 313 35.37 -33.15 11.87
N LYS A 314 35.71 -34.08 12.77
CA LYS A 314 36.02 -35.49 12.45
C LYS A 314 34.77 -36.38 12.52
N GLY A 315 33.59 -35.79 12.69
CA GLY A 315 32.32 -36.49 12.87
C GLY A 315 32.20 -37.19 14.23
N ARG A 316 33.07 -36.87 15.21
CA ARG A 316 33.01 -37.50 16.53
C ARG A 316 31.90 -36.84 17.32
N LEU A 317 30.98 -37.65 17.84
CA LEU A 317 29.88 -37.19 18.69
C LEU A 317 30.43 -36.50 19.94
N ARG A 318 30.02 -35.26 20.17
CA ARG A 318 30.39 -34.43 21.33
C ARG A 318 29.23 -34.23 22.29
N GLY A 319 28.00 -34.32 21.80
CA GLY A 319 26.79 -34.29 22.62
C GLY A 319 25.61 -34.92 21.89
N GLN A 320 24.75 -35.61 22.63
CA GLN A 320 23.52 -36.19 22.12
C GLN A 320 22.41 -36.07 23.16
N PHE A 321 21.24 -35.60 22.73
CA PHE A 321 20.03 -35.44 23.54
C PHE A 321 18.90 -36.26 22.93
N GLY A 322 18.03 -36.82 23.78
CA GLY A 322 16.98 -37.77 23.37
C GLY A 322 17.46 -39.22 23.47
N LYS A 323 17.27 -40.02 22.41
CA LYS A 323 17.77 -41.41 22.39
C LYS A 323 19.28 -41.45 22.24
N ILE A 324 19.98 -42.04 23.22
CA ILE A 324 21.44 -42.16 23.17
C ILE A 324 21.82 -43.37 22.30
N THR A 325 22.38 -43.09 21.11
CA THR A 325 22.85 -44.10 20.16
C THR A 325 24.38 -44.19 20.11
N GLY A 326 25.08 -43.13 20.54
CA GLY A 326 26.54 -43.05 20.45
C GLY A 326 27.07 -42.79 19.04
N VAL A 327 26.18 -42.55 18.07
CA VAL A 327 26.52 -42.32 16.65
C VAL A 327 25.81 -41.04 16.18
N PHE A 328 26.53 -40.23 15.38
CA PHE A 328 26.01 -39.04 14.73
C PHE A 328 25.18 -39.38 13.48
#